data_AF-A0A936LPV5-F1
#
_entry.id   AF-A0A936LPV5-F1
#
_cell.length_a   1.000
_cell.length_b   1.000
_cell.length_c   1.000
_cell.angle_alpha   90.00
_cell.angle_beta   90.00
_cell.angle_gamma   90.00
#
_symmetry.space_group_name_H-M   'P 1'
#
loop_
_entity.id
_entity.type
_entity.pdbx_description
1 polymer ?
#
loop_
_entity_poly.entity_id
_entity_poly.type
_entity_poly.pdbx_seq_one_letter_code
_entity_poly.pdbx_strand_id
1 'polypeptide(L)'
;MVHSKSRLAYHPNFVAHTEIIKKFEFENSSIKSLKLKAKHQLITDSYLDNTSRPGSRLDGYSIFHLGLNLELKIFKKSSLDLWVDVQNLFNADYSSHGWISRFGYDGDLDIASNPYLGKEEAEIFHYKALFPQAFRHFNTGLSMRF
;
A
#
# COMPACT_ATOMS: atom_id res chain seq x y z
N MET A 1 -16.60 15.01 -30.90
CA MET A 1 -15.99 14.63 -29.61
C MET A 1 -15.41 13.24 -29.75
N VAL A 2 -14.09 13.15 -29.92
CA VAL A 2 -13.40 11.84 -29.93
C VAL A 2 -13.16 11.51 -28.46
N HIS A 3 -13.86 10.53 -27.91
CA HIS A 3 -13.47 9.90 -26.65
C HIS A 3 -12.12 9.22 -26.88
N SER A 4 -11.04 9.98 -26.68
CA SER A 4 -9.70 9.41 -26.56
C SER A 4 -9.76 8.38 -25.43
N LYS A 5 -9.15 7.20 -25.65
CA LYS A 5 -9.09 6.11 -24.68
C LYS A 5 -8.23 6.51 -23.48
N SER A 6 -8.74 7.39 -22.62
CA SER A 6 -8.07 7.72 -21.37
C SER A 6 -8.23 6.59 -20.37
N ARG A 7 -7.17 6.34 -19.60
CA ARG A 7 -7.17 5.40 -18.47
C ARG A 7 -8.03 6.00 -17.36
N LEU A 8 -8.82 5.12 -16.73
CA LEU A 8 -9.67 5.49 -15.60
C LEU A 8 -8.81 5.82 -14.37
N ALA A 9 -9.33 6.74 -13.55
CA ALA A 9 -8.74 7.11 -12.28
C ALA A 9 -8.61 5.86 -11.37
N TYR A 10 -7.49 5.77 -10.66
CA TYR A 10 -7.19 4.67 -9.74
C TYR A 10 -7.23 3.27 -10.37
N HIS A 11 -7.00 3.20 -11.69
CA HIS A 11 -7.00 1.95 -12.45
C HIS A 11 -5.58 1.59 -12.91
N PRO A 12 -4.76 0.97 -12.02
CA PRO A 12 -3.45 0.47 -12.40
C PRO A 12 -3.58 -0.61 -13.47
N ASN A 13 -2.62 -0.65 -14.40
CA ASN A 13 -2.65 -1.64 -15.49
C ASN A 13 -2.32 -3.05 -15.01
N PHE A 14 -1.57 -3.17 -13.91
CA PHE A 14 -1.20 -4.44 -13.34
C PHE A 14 -1.17 -4.36 -11.81
N VAL A 15 -1.77 -5.37 -11.19
CA VAL A 15 -1.81 -5.57 -9.75
C VAL A 15 -1.49 -7.03 -9.48
N ALA A 16 -0.48 -7.28 -8.67
CA ALA A 16 -0.13 -8.61 -8.21
C ALA A 16 -0.09 -8.67 -6.68
N HIS A 17 -0.69 -9.73 -6.15
CA HIS A 17 -0.64 -10.08 -4.74
C HIS A 17 -0.08 -11.49 -4.65
N THR A 18 1.04 -11.63 -3.95
CA THR A 18 1.67 -12.93 -3.70
C THR A 18 1.72 -13.18 -2.22
N GLU A 19 1.29 -14.37 -1.80
CA GLU A 19 1.37 -14.82 -0.41
C GLU A 19 2.03 -16.19 -0.36
N ILE A 20 3.04 -16.31 0.51
CA ILE A 20 3.71 -17.56 0.83
C ILE A 20 3.48 -17.83 2.31
N ILE A 21 2.88 -18.98 2.60
CA ILE A 21 2.65 -19.45 3.97
C ILE A 21 3.37 -20.77 4.15
N LYS A 22 4.19 -20.86 5.19
CA LYS A 22 4.78 -22.11 5.65
C LYS A 22 4.37 -22.37 7.08
N LYS A 23 3.76 -23.53 7.33
CA LYS A 23 3.44 -24.02 8.67
C LYS A 23 4.38 -25.16 9.03
N PHE A 24 4.91 -25.13 10.23
CA PHE A 24 5.64 -26.20 10.87
C PHE A 24 4.80 -26.67 12.06
N GLU A 25 4.61 -27.98 12.17
CA GLU A 25 3.88 -28.60 13.27
C GLU A 25 4.86 -29.44 14.07
N PHE A 26 4.71 -29.42 15.39
CA PHE A 26 5.60 -30.12 16.30
C PHE A 26 4.79 -31.05 17.18
N GLU A 27 4.99 -32.35 17.01
CA GLU A 27 4.39 -33.36 17.87
C GLU A 27 5.11 -33.41 19.21
N ASN A 28 4.36 -33.71 20.28
CA ASN A 28 4.87 -33.89 21.64
C ASN A 28 5.66 -32.70 22.22
N SER A 29 5.44 -31.49 21.69
CA SER A 29 6.03 -30.24 22.19
C SER A 29 4.97 -29.33 22.82
N SER A 30 5.40 -28.43 23.71
CA SER A 30 4.57 -27.32 24.19
C SER A 30 4.26 -26.31 23.08
N ILE A 31 5.12 -26.24 22.07
CA ILE A 31 4.85 -25.50 20.83
C ILE A 31 4.10 -26.46 19.91
N LYS A 32 2.87 -26.13 19.53
CA LYS A 32 2.08 -26.94 18.58
C LYS A 32 2.46 -26.63 17.14
N SER A 33 2.54 -25.34 16.81
CA SER A 33 2.88 -24.92 15.45
C SER A 33 3.57 -23.57 15.37
N LEU A 34 4.37 -23.41 14.32
CA LEU A 34 4.95 -22.15 13.89
C LEU A 34 4.49 -21.87 12.46
N LYS A 35 3.83 -20.74 12.23
CA LYS A 35 3.39 -20.29 10.92
C LYS A 35 4.17 -19.04 10.52
N LEU A 36 4.88 -19.13 9.39
CA LEU A 36 5.52 -18.01 8.72
C LEU A 36 4.68 -17.59 7.52
N LYS A 37 4.54 -16.29 7.32
CA LYS A 37 3.75 -15.69 6.24
C LYS A 37 4.55 -14.55 5.63
N ALA A 38 4.81 -14.62 4.33
CA ALA A 38 5.37 -13.51 3.57
C ALA A 38 4.33 -13.06 2.54
N LYS A 39 4.06 -11.76 2.48
CA LYS A 39 3.17 -11.16 1.49
C LYS A 39 3.94 -10.13 0.67
N HIS A 40 3.65 -10.09 -0.61
CA HIS A 40 4.13 -9.07 -1.53
C HIS A 40 2.94 -8.49 -2.28
N GLN A 41 2.87 -7.17 -2.34
CA GLN A 41 1.90 -6.45 -3.17
C GLN A 41 2.68 -5.59 -4.16
N LEU A 42 2.37 -5.72 -5.43
CA LEU A 42 2.94 -4.95 -6.52
C LEU A 42 1.80 -4.28 -7.29
N ILE A 43 1.82 -2.96 -7.33
CA ILE A 43 0.83 -2.14 -8.03
C ILE A 43 1.59 -1.21 -8.97
N THR A 44 1.26 -1.23 -10.26
CA THR A 44 1.85 -0.31 -11.24
C THR A 44 1.18 1.06 -11.19
N ASP A 45 1.82 2.04 -11.82
CA ASP A 45 1.30 3.40 -11.91
C ASP A 45 -0.15 3.48 -12.42
N SER A 46 -0.84 4.47 -11.88
CA SER A 46 -2.19 4.85 -12.25
C SER A 46 -2.30 6.37 -12.32
N TYR A 47 -3.53 6.88 -12.43
CA TYR A 47 -3.81 8.31 -12.49
C TYR A 47 -4.85 8.68 -11.44
N LEU A 48 -4.73 9.88 -10.85
CA LEU A 48 -5.68 10.44 -9.88
C LEU A 48 -7.01 10.87 -10.52
N ASP A 49 -7.05 10.98 -11.85
CA ASP A 49 -8.21 11.38 -12.63
C ASP A 49 -8.29 10.64 -13.98
N ASN A 50 -9.38 10.88 -14.71
CA ASN A 50 -9.65 10.26 -16.01
C ASN A 50 -8.96 10.98 -17.19
N THR A 51 -8.02 11.91 -16.94
CA THR A 51 -7.34 12.65 -18.02
C THR A 51 -6.12 11.93 -18.56
N SER A 52 -5.55 10.99 -17.78
CA SER A 52 -4.29 10.30 -18.10
C SER A 52 -3.11 11.23 -18.37
N ARG A 53 -3.12 12.44 -17.81
CA ARG A 53 -2.04 13.41 -17.96
C ARG A 53 -0.89 13.10 -17.00
N PRO A 54 0.36 13.45 -17.35
CA PRO A 54 1.50 13.27 -16.46
C PRO A 54 1.31 13.90 -15.07
N GLY A 55 0.66 15.06 -14.99
CA GLY A 55 0.40 15.74 -13.71
C GLY A 55 -0.48 14.93 -12.75
N SER A 56 -1.40 14.11 -13.26
CA SER A 56 -2.24 13.24 -12.43
C SER A 56 -1.64 11.86 -12.18
N ARG A 57 -0.42 11.56 -12.63
CA ARG A 57 0.23 10.28 -12.37
C ARG A 57 0.37 10.04 -10.86
N LEU A 58 0.00 8.83 -10.47
CA LEU A 58 0.23 8.24 -9.17
C LEU A 58 1.22 7.09 -9.36
N ASP A 59 2.38 7.19 -8.71
CA ASP A 59 3.44 6.21 -8.87
C ASP A 59 3.02 4.86 -8.27
N GLY A 60 3.36 3.79 -8.98
CA GLY A 60 3.21 2.43 -8.52
C GLY A 60 4.13 2.14 -7.34
N TYR A 61 3.82 1.09 -6.60
CA TYR A 61 4.55 0.70 -5.41
C TYR A 61 4.64 -0.81 -5.26
N SER A 62 5.65 -1.22 -4.50
CA SER A 62 5.91 -2.61 -4.15
C SER A 62 6.17 -2.70 -2.66
N ILE A 63 5.29 -3.39 -1.92
CA ILE A 63 5.38 -3.52 -0.47
C ILE A 63 5.42 -4.98 -0.05
N PHE A 64 6.25 -5.26 0.95
CA PHE A 64 6.40 -6.57 1.54
C PHE A 64 5.88 -6.56 2.98
N HIS A 65 5.29 -7.66 3.40
CA HIS A 65 4.84 -7.86 4.78
C HIS A 65 5.33 -9.22 5.25
N LEU A 66 5.65 -9.32 6.53
CA LEU A 66 6.11 -10.55 7.15
C LEU A 66 5.30 -10.82 8.40
N GLY A 67 4.87 -12.06 8.59
CA GLY A 67 4.10 -12.48 9.74
C GLY A 67 4.67 -13.76 10.34
N LEU A 68 4.70 -13.80 11.66
CA LEU A 68 5.02 -14.97 12.44
C LEU A 68 3.87 -15.23 13.42
N ASN A 69 3.43 -16.46 13.48
CA ASN A 69 2.43 -16.90 14.44
C ASN A 69 2.89 -18.20 15.11
N LEU A 70 2.83 -18.22 16.43
CA LEU A 70 3.24 -19.32 17.30
C LEU A 70 2.01 -19.82 18.06
N GLU A 71 1.69 -21.09 17.89
CA GLU A 71 0.64 -21.75 18.65
C GLU A 71 1.26 -22.59 19.77
N LEU A 72 0.88 -22.31 21.01
CA LEU A 72 1.33 -22.98 22.22
C LEU A 72 0.19 -23.81 22.83
N LYS A 73 0.54 -24.96 23.38
CA LYS A 73 -0.36 -25.75 24.23
C LYS A 73 -0.20 -25.27 25.68
N ILE A 74 -1.28 -24.78 26.28
CA ILE A 74 -1.27 -24.36 27.70
C ILE A 74 -1.84 -25.46 28.59
N PHE A 75 -3.05 -25.94 28.27
CA PHE A 75 -3.71 -27.02 29.02
C PHE A 75 -4.01 -28.20 28.10
N LYS A 76 -4.56 -29.29 28.65
CA LYS A 76 -4.90 -30.49 27.86
C LYS A 76 -5.79 -30.17 26.64
N LYS A 77 -6.72 -29.20 26.78
CA LYS A 77 -7.67 -28.80 25.74
C LYS A 77 -7.47 -27.38 25.21
N SER A 78 -6.67 -26.55 25.87
CA SER A 78 -6.54 -25.13 25.54
C SER A 78 -5.22 -24.79 24.83
N SER A 79 -5.26 -23.85 23.89
CA SER A 79 -4.10 -23.29 23.20
C SER A 79 -4.03 -21.78 23.29
N LEU A 80 -2.81 -21.25 23.15
CA LEU A 80 -2.53 -19.83 23.04
C LEU A 80 -1.84 -19.57 21.71
N ASP A 81 -2.41 -18.68 20.93
CA ASP A 81 -1.82 -18.16 19.70
C ASP A 81 -1.18 -16.82 20.01
N LEU A 82 0.09 -16.67 19.66
CA LEU A 82 0.82 -15.42 19.67
C LEU A 82 1.16 -15.06 18.23
N TRP A 83 0.98 -13.81 17.82
CA TRP A 83 1.41 -13.38 16.49
C TRP A 83 2.09 -12.02 16.53
N VAL A 84 3.01 -11.86 15.58
CA VAL A 84 3.66 -10.60 15.25
C VAL A 84 3.67 -10.49 13.73
N ASP A 85 3.13 -9.39 13.21
CA ASP A 85 3.18 -9.02 11.80
C ASP A 85 3.93 -7.70 11.65
N VAL A 86 4.90 -7.67 10.74
CA VAL A 86 5.58 -6.48 10.26
C VAL A 86 4.95 -6.09 8.92
N GLN A 87 4.28 -4.94 8.92
CA GLN A 87 3.68 -4.36 7.72
C GLN A 87 4.67 -3.41 7.06
N ASN A 88 4.74 -3.38 5.73
CA ASN A 88 5.69 -2.56 4.98
C ASN A 88 7.14 -2.78 5.47
N LEU A 89 7.60 -4.04 5.37
CA LEU A 89 8.87 -4.56 5.89
C LEU A 89 10.08 -3.73 5.48
N PHE A 90 10.07 -3.12 4.30
CA PHE A 90 11.18 -2.29 3.81
C PHE A 90 10.98 -0.79 4.04
N ASN A 91 9.89 -0.38 4.70
CA ASN A 91 9.56 1.02 4.95
C ASN A 91 9.48 1.85 3.66
N ALA A 92 8.82 1.31 2.63
CA ALA A 92 8.59 2.04 1.40
C ALA A 92 7.67 3.25 1.66
N ASP A 93 8.02 4.40 1.10
CA ASP A 93 7.13 5.55 1.02
C ASP A 93 6.28 5.41 -0.24
N TYR A 94 4.97 5.47 -0.08
CA TYR A 94 4.03 5.34 -1.19
C TYR A 94 2.69 6.00 -0.88
N SER A 95 1.99 6.36 -1.94
CA SER A 95 0.61 6.85 -1.87
C SER A 95 -0.26 6.00 -2.78
N SER A 96 -1.41 5.57 -2.28
CA SER A 96 -2.40 4.85 -3.10
C SER A 96 -3.51 5.76 -3.60
N HIS A 97 -3.63 6.97 -3.03
CA HIS A 97 -4.70 7.92 -3.31
C HIS A 97 -4.20 9.37 -3.20
N GLY A 98 -5.03 10.29 -3.67
CA GLY A 98 -4.78 11.73 -3.55
C GLY A 98 -5.92 12.53 -4.16
N TRP A 99 -5.64 13.78 -4.49
CA TRP A 99 -6.54 14.61 -5.29
C TRP A 99 -5.73 15.48 -6.24
N ILE A 100 -6.36 15.86 -7.34
CA ILE A 100 -5.82 16.83 -8.28
C ILE A 100 -6.94 17.74 -8.78
N SER A 101 -6.67 19.04 -8.85
CA SER A 101 -7.56 20.04 -9.41
C SER A 101 -6.81 20.91 -10.39
N ARG A 102 -7.34 21.10 -11.60
CA ARG A 102 -6.74 21.91 -12.66
C ARG A 102 -7.45 23.24 -12.79
N PHE A 103 -6.68 24.26 -13.13
CA PHE A 103 -7.21 25.58 -13.43
C PHE A 103 -6.39 26.26 -14.52
N GLY A 104 -7.06 27.12 -15.28
CA GLY A 104 -6.42 28.02 -16.24
C GLY A 104 -5.98 29.30 -15.53
N TYR A 105 -4.77 29.78 -15.80
CA TYR A 105 -4.30 31.06 -15.30
C TYR A 105 -3.35 31.71 -16.32
N ASP A 106 -3.69 32.93 -16.71
CA ASP A 106 -2.89 33.79 -17.60
C ASP A 106 -2.00 34.68 -16.72
N GLY A 107 -0.88 34.12 -16.32
CA GLY A 107 0.12 34.76 -15.46
C GLY A 107 1.16 33.78 -14.94
N ASP A 108 2.25 34.32 -14.39
CA ASP A 108 3.30 33.51 -13.79
C ASP A 108 3.01 33.25 -12.31
N LEU A 109 2.98 31.96 -11.94
CA LEU A 109 2.92 31.53 -10.55
C LEU A 109 4.28 31.00 -10.13
N ASP A 110 4.70 31.34 -8.90
CA ASP A 110 5.88 30.75 -8.30
C ASP A 110 5.56 29.32 -7.80
N ILE A 111 5.83 28.35 -8.66
CA ILE A 111 5.63 26.92 -8.40
C ILE A 111 6.52 26.46 -7.23
N ALA A 112 7.70 27.06 -7.03
CA ALA A 112 8.61 26.66 -5.97
C ALA A 112 8.10 27.05 -4.58
N SER A 113 7.22 28.05 -4.49
CA SER A 113 6.63 28.51 -3.22
C SER A 113 5.61 27.53 -2.62
N ASN A 114 5.03 26.65 -3.44
CA ASN A 114 3.93 25.77 -3.01
C ASN A 114 4.14 24.32 -3.48
N PRO A 115 4.36 23.36 -2.57
CA PRO A 115 4.66 21.96 -2.93
C PRO A 115 3.49 21.23 -3.59
N TYR A 116 2.27 21.78 -3.54
CA TYR A 116 1.10 21.21 -4.18
C TYR A 116 0.87 21.78 -5.58
N LEU A 117 1.51 22.91 -5.91
CA LEU A 117 1.31 23.59 -7.20
C LEU A 117 2.23 22.96 -8.25
N GLY A 118 1.68 22.69 -9.42
CA GLY A 118 2.42 22.25 -10.60
C GLY A 118 1.90 22.92 -11.85
N LYS A 119 2.74 22.98 -12.89
CA LYS A 119 2.38 23.47 -14.22
C LYS A 119 2.36 22.30 -15.20
N GLU A 120 1.29 22.18 -16.00
CA GLU A 120 1.19 21.16 -17.05
C GLU A 120 1.54 21.73 -18.42
N GLU A 121 0.92 22.86 -18.79
CA GLU A 121 1.07 23.55 -20.08
C GLU A 121 1.13 25.07 -19.86
N ALA A 122 1.21 25.89 -20.92
CA ALA A 122 1.48 27.34 -20.82
C ALA A 122 0.58 28.07 -19.80
N GLU A 123 -0.72 27.84 -19.86
CA GLU A 123 -1.75 28.48 -19.02
C GLU A 123 -2.49 27.47 -18.13
N ILE A 124 -2.04 26.20 -18.06
CA ILE A 124 -2.72 25.16 -17.29
C ILE A 124 -1.86 24.76 -16.10
N PHE A 125 -2.40 25.01 -14.90
CA PHE A 125 -1.81 24.65 -13.63
C PHE A 125 -2.66 23.60 -12.92
N HIS A 126 -2.06 22.95 -11.92
CA HIS A 126 -2.78 22.05 -11.03
C HIS A 126 -2.34 22.21 -9.59
N TYR A 127 -3.29 21.99 -8.69
CA TYR A 127 -2.98 21.59 -7.33
C TYR A 127 -3.11 20.08 -7.19
N LYS A 128 -2.09 19.43 -6.63
CA LYS A 128 -2.08 18.00 -6.38
C LYS A 128 -1.55 17.73 -4.98
N ALA A 129 -2.28 16.94 -4.22
CA ALA A 129 -1.78 16.35 -2.98
C ALA A 129 -1.99 14.84 -3.00
N LEU A 130 -1.00 14.13 -2.47
CA LEU A 130 -1.07 12.69 -2.28
C LEU A 130 -1.41 12.37 -0.82
N PHE A 131 -1.95 11.19 -0.58
CA PHE A 131 -2.23 10.67 0.75
C PHE A 131 -1.22 9.57 1.09
N PRO A 132 -0.12 9.91 1.79
CA PRO A 132 0.90 8.95 2.18
C PRO A 132 0.28 7.81 2.98
N GLN A 133 0.67 6.60 2.64
CA GLN A 133 0.26 5.42 3.38
C GLN A 133 1.18 5.19 4.59
N ALA A 134 0.76 4.30 5.48
CA ALA A 134 1.52 4.02 6.69
C ALA A 134 2.93 3.52 6.36
N PHE A 135 3.91 4.10 7.04
CA PHE A 135 5.25 3.57 7.15
C PHE A 135 5.25 2.17 7.79
N ARG A 136 6.44 1.59 7.97
CA ARG A 136 6.61 0.32 8.65
C ARG A 136 5.95 0.35 10.02
N HIS A 137 5.07 -0.61 10.27
CA HIS A 137 4.40 -0.75 11.55
C HIS A 137 4.27 -2.22 11.95
N PHE A 138 4.05 -2.44 13.24
CA PHE A 138 4.04 -3.75 13.86
C PHE A 138 2.67 -4.01 14.46
N ASN A 139 2.07 -5.14 14.10
CA ASN A 139 0.85 -5.63 14.71
C ASN A 139 1.22 -6.85 15.54
N THR A 140 0.91 -6.83 16.82
CA THR A 140 1.11 -7.97 17.71
C THR A 140 -0.21 -8.33 18.37
N GLY A 141 -0.38 -9.58 18.73
CA GLY A 141 -1.54 -9.97 19.52
C GLY A 141 -1.43 -11.38 20.07
N LEU A 142 -2.39 -11.68 20.93
CA LEU A 142 -2.57 -12.99 21.53
C LEU A 142 -4.04 -13.39 21.47
N SER A 143 -4.30 -14.68 21.36
CA SER A 143 -5.64 -15.26 21.41
C SER A 143 -5.60 -16.59 22.15
N MET A 144 -6.56 -16.84 23.02
CA MET A 144 -6.68 -18.11 23.75
C MET A 144 -7.90 -18.88 23.28
N ARG A 145 -7.73 -20.17 23.04
CA ARG A 145 -8.80 -21.11 22.66
C ARG A 145 -8.95 -22.15 23.77
N PHE A 146 -10.18 -22.36 24.27
CA PHE A 146 -10.49 -23.22 25.41
C PHE A 146 -10.98 -24.61 25.03
#